data_AF-F9PKP8-F1
#
_entry.id   AF-F9PKP8-F1
#
_cell.length_a   1.000
_cell.length_b   1.000
_cell.length_c   1.000
_cell.angle_alpha   90.00
_cell.angle_beta   90.00
_cell.angle_gamma   90.00
#
_symmetry.space_group_name_H-M   'P 1'
#
loop_
_entity.id
_entity.type
_entity.pdbx_description
1 polymer ?
#
loop_
_entity_poly.entity_id
_entity_poly.type
_entity_poly.pdbx_seq_one_letter_code
_entity_poly.pdbx_strand_id
1 'polypeptide(L)'
;MGVTFVGLLLVAFSAPSPSAFTSGNNNASSDVSGSAEGTADGGGVVTISVESSVTTAGSGGGDGGGVTSSSSSSTEVTVAPVCFYKPGDTGAEAAQGIGRVKEQLDSDVKKAPGQYKKRVQKDHDEATQRIDKNYPDYESHKDDTQGRWYGRYCDASRLSPGTNPTFKEDLEKERKAFYEANPDQNIWVPAGQQAPRPYISGTRLAKVAWEAVKIPAPTVETNPKVGPQGATLVGMDTWVWATGNTPTSVTAKATAGSTTATITAGSSGLQLSAPDGKASCTGFGIAWHSGMPEGSSPCTISFNRSSAHLGGTTPLTIKVAYSASYTATDGNTGTLPAITTTSTVNLPVAEVQTLTTNGKNPRQN
;
A
#
# COMPACT_ATOMS: atom_id res chain seq x y z
N MET A 1 -37.08 -20.03 45.69
CA MET A 1 -36.59 -19.33 44.49
C MET A 1 -35.08 -19.20 44.60
N GLY A 2 -34.32 -19.61 43.58
CA GLY A 2 -32.94 -19.14 43.42
C GLY A 2 -31.88 -20.20 43.12
N VAL A 3 -31.79 -20.54 41.84
CA VAL A 3 -30.59 -20.86 41.03
C VAL A 3 -29.56 -21.86 41.56
N THR A 4 -29.66 -23.09 41.03
CA THR A 4 -28.56 -24.05 40.86
C THR A 4 -27.56 -23.53 39.82
N PHE A 5 -26.29 -23.36 40.18
CA PHE A 5 -25.20 -23.11 39.22
C PHE A 5 -24.59 -24.46 38.82
N VAL A 6 -24.82 -24.89 37.57
CA VAL A 6 -24.09 -26.00 36.94
C VAL A 6 -22.81 -25.44 36.35
N GLY A 7 -21.67 -25.79 36.97
CA GLY A 7 -20.34 -25.49 36.44
C GLY A 7 -20.04 -26.36 35.23
N LEU A 8 -20.04 -25.77 34.03
CA LEU A 8 -19.59 -26.42 32.81
C LEU A 8 -18.05 -26.42 32.79
N LEU A 9 -17.45 -27.56 33.12
CA LEU A 9 -16.02 -27.80 33.03
C LEU A 9 -15.66 -28.08 31.55
N LEU A 10 -15.06 -27.11 30.86
CA LEU A 10 -14.52 -27.29 29.51
C LEU A 10 -13.18 -28.05 29.58
N VAL A 11 -13.21 -29.33 29.25
CA VAL A 11 -12.02 -30.18 29.07
C VAL A 11 -11.43 -29.86 27.70
N ALA A 12 -10.29 -29.17 27.66
CA ALA A 12 -9.50 -28.97 26.44
C ALA A 12 -8.78 -30.28 26.09
N PHE A 13 -9.26 -30.98 25.05
CA PHE A 13 -8.51 -32.07 24.42
C PHE A 13 -7.38 -31.48 23.57
N SER A 14 -6.17 -31.45 24.13
CA SER A 14 -4.93 -31.26 23.35
C SER A 14 -4.59 -32.57 22.64
N ALA A 15 -4.93 -32.68 21.36
CA ALA A 15 -4.43 -33.76 20.52
C ALA A 15 -2.94 -33.49 20.18
N PRO A 16 -2.02 -34.46 20.39
CA PRO A 16 -0.63 -34.30 19.97
C PRO A 16 -0.54 -34.32 18.44
N SER A 17 0.19 -33.35 17.89
CA SER A 17 0.53 -33.27 16.47
C SER A 17 1.20 -34.58 16.03
N PRO A 18 0.76 -35.24 14.95
CA PRO A 18 1.49 -36.38 14.42
C PRO A 18 2.81 -35.89 13.83
N SER A 19 3.91 -36.31 14.46
CA SER A 19 5.24 -36.29 13.83
C SER A 19 5.19 -37.17 12.59
N ALA A 20 5.24 -36.57 11.40
CA ALA A 20 5.38 -37.31 10.16
C ALA A 20 6.84 -37.68 9.96
N PHE A 21 7.04 -38.98 9.73
CA PHE A 21 8.30 -39.66 9.46
C PHE A 21 9.01 -39.09 8.23
N THR A 22 10.31 -38.83 8.34
CA THR A 22 11.19 -38.55 7.21
C THR A 22 11.51 -39.86 6.47
N SER A 23 10.80 -40.15 5.39
CA SER A 23 11.29 -41.08 4.37
C SER A 23 11.96 -40.26 3.27
N GLY A 24 13.25 -40.47 3.07
CA GLY A 24 14.05 -39.76 2.09
C GLY A 24 13.56 -40.05 0.68
N ASN A 25 12.98 -39.04 0.04
CA ASN A 25 12.95 -38.91 -1.40
C ASN A 25 13.42 -37.49 -1.72
N ASN A 26 14.37 -37.38 -2.64
CA ASN A 26 14.86 -36.12 -3.20
C ASN A 26 13.68 -35.41 -3.90
N ASN A 27 12.89 -34.66 -3.14
CA ASN A 27 11.72 -33.97 -3.66
C ASN A 27 12.20 -32.69 -4.33
N ALA A 28 11.87 -32.54 -5.61
CA ALA A 28 12.11 -31.33 -6.38
C ALA A 28 11.61 -30.14 -5.57
N SER A 29 12.49 -29.16 -5.38
CA SER A 29 12.22 -27.94 -4.64
C SER A 29 10.97 -27.28 -5.24
N SER A 30 9.93 -27.15 -4.43
CA SER A 30 8.75 -26.31 -4.71
C SER A 30 9.05 -24.84 -4.41
N ASP A 31 10.32 -24.42 -4.47
CA ASP A 31 10.74 -23.03 -4.24
C ASP A 31 10.40 -22.17 -5.48
N VAL A 32 9.11 -22.15 -5.81
CA VAL A 32 8.50 -21.15 -6.68
C VAL A 32 8.55 -19.84 -5.91
N SER A 33 9.05 -18.80 -6.56
CA SER A 33 9.20 -17.45 -5.99
C SER A 33 7.82 -16.82 -5.79
N GLY A 34 7.14 -17.19 -4.70
CA GLY A 34 5.80 -16.74 -4.39
C GLY A 34 5.65 -16.27 -2.95
N SER A 35 4.67 -15.40 -2.77
CA SER A 35 4.50 -14.52 -1.62
C SER A 35 3.39 -14.96 -0.67
N ALA A 36 2.56 -15.93 -1.08
CA ALA A 36 1.48 -16.46 -0.26
C ALA A 36 1.32 -17.97 -0.41
N GLU A 37 0.37 -18.53 0.31
CA GLU A 37 -0.02 -19.94 0.19
C GLU A 37 -0.82 -20.18 -1.09
N GLY A 38 -0.46 -21.23 -1.84
CA GLY A 38 -1.21 -21.65 -3.02
C GLY A 38 -2.51 -22.32 -2.62
N THR A 39 -3.62 -21.96 -3.28
CA THR A 39 -4.92 -22.62 -3.15
C THR A 39 -5.11 -23.67 -4.25
N ALA A 40 -6.12 -24.53 -4.13
CA ALA A 40 -6.36 -25.61 -5.10
C ALA A 40 -6.55 -25.12 -6.55
N ASP A 41 -7.13 -23.92 -6.71
CA ASP A 41 -7.31 -23.23 -7.99
C ASP A 41 -6.07 -22.43 -8.45
N GLY A 42 -4.99 -22.43 -7.67
CA GLY A 42 -3.71 -21.76 -7.94
C GLY A 42 -3.75 -20.23 -7.84
N GLY A 43 -4.94 -19.64 -7.96
CA GLY A 43 -5.18 -18.21 -8.00
C GLY A 43 -5.19 -17.52 -6.65
N GLY A 44 -5.54 -18.23 -5.58
CA GLY A 44 -5.42 -17.85 -4.17
C GLY A 44 -5.73 -16.41 -3.75
N VAL A 45 -5.34 -16.11 -2.52
CA VAL A 45 -5.27 -14.76 -1.99
C VAL A 45 -3.92 -14.55 -1.33
N VAL A 46 -3.38 -13.35 -1.46
CA VAL A 46 -2.16 -12.92 -0.78
C VAL A 46 -2.57 -12.05 0.39
N THR A 47 -2.28 -12.51 1.61
CA THR A 47 -2.40 -11.69 2.82
C THR A 47 -1.14 -10.85 2.98
N ILE A 48 -1.33 -9.55 3.08
CA ILE A 48 -0.28 -8.55 3.23
C ILE A 48 -0.37 -7.99 4.64
N SER A 49 0.68 -8.15 5.42
CA SER A 49 0.82 -7.48 6.72
C SER A 49 1.42 -6.09 6.49
N VAL A 50 0.69 -5.04 6.86
CA VAL A 50 1.12 -3.64 6.75
C VAL A 50 1.32 -3.08 8.15
N GLU A 51 2.56 -2.71 8.47
CA GLU A 51 2.92 -1.96 9.66
C GLU A 51 3.21 -0.53 9.25
N SER A 52 2.56 0.45 9.85
CA SER A 52 2.81 1.86 9.58
C SER A 52 3.17 2.59 10.86
N SER A 53 4.08 3.55 10.76
CA SER A 53 4.47 4.45 11.84
C SER A 53 4.47 5.88 11.32
N VAL A 54 3.88 6.79 12.08
CA VAL A 54 3.94 8.22 11.79
C VAL A 54 4.89 8.90 12.75
N THR A 55 5.68 9.85 12.26
CA THR A 55 6.47 10.77 13.11
C THR A 55 5.77 12.10 13.11
N THR A 56 5.55 12.68 14.28
CA THR A 56 4.82 13.94 14.45
C THR A 56 5.73 15.12 14.77
N ALA A 57 5.24 16.33 14.51
CA ALA A 57 5.95 17.56 14.86
C ALA A 57 6.09 17.67 16.38
N GLY A 58 7.30 17.99 16.88
CA GLY A 58 7.51 18.17 18.32
C GLY A 58 6.67 19.32 18.87
N SER A 59 5.86 19.07 19.90
CA SER A 59 5.13 20.12 20.63
C SER A 59 6.09 20.82 21.59
N GLY A 60 6.83 21.81 21.11
CA GLY A 60 7.74 22.59 21.95
C GLY A 60 6.97 23.47 22.94
N GLY A 61 6.78 22.98 24.16
CA GLY A 61 6.26 23.76 25.28
C GLY A 61 7.09 23.50 26.53
N GLY A 62 8.07 24.38 26.78
CA GLY A 62 8.89 24.40 28.00
C GLY A 62 10.06 23.42 28.02
N ASP A 63 11.27 23.96 28.19
CA ASP A 63 12.55 23.29 28.45
C ASP A 63 13.00 22.17 27.49
N GLY A 64 13.74 22.58 26.45
CA GLY A 64 14.94 21.88 26.00
C GLY A 64 14.76 20.45 25.45
N GLY A 65 14.09 20.34 24.31
CA GLY A 65 14.14 19.14 23.46
C GLY A 65 12.80 18.85 22.80
N GLY A 66 12.67 19.16 21.50
CA GLY A 66 11.46 18.82 20.75
C GLY A 66 11.25 17.31 20.75
N VAL A 67 10.28 16.82 21.52
CA VAL A 67 9.96 15.39 21.57
C VAL A 67 9.18 15.01 20.31
N THR A 68 9.84 14.34 19.37
CA THR A 68 9.15 13.68 18.25
C THR A 68 8.41 12.47 18.79
N SER A 69 7.08 12.48 18.69
CA SER A 69 6.25 11.33 19.08
C SER A 69 6.01 10.44 17.86
N SER A 70 6.14 9.14 18.04
CA SER A 70 5.84 8.13 17.03
C SER A 70 4.66 7.25 17.47
N SER A 71 3.72 7.02 16.55
CA SER A 71 2.63 6.07 16.76
C SER A 71 2.60 5.06 15.63
N SER A 72 2.38 3.79 15.97
CA SER A 72 2.36 2.70 14.99
C SER A 72 0.99 2.04 14.91
N SER A 73 0.65 1.51 13.74
CA SER A 73 -0.56 0.72 13.52
C SER A 73 -0.27 -0.44 12.58
N SER A 74 -0.97 -1.55 12.77
CA SER A 74 -0.88 -2.73 11.93
C SER A 74 -2.23 -3.04 11.30
N THR A 75 -2.25 -3.38 10.01
CA THR A 75 -3.45 -3.87 9.32
C THR A 75 -3.07 -4.99 8.38
N GLU A 76 -3.99 -5.92 8.18
CA GLU A 76 -3.87 -6.94 7.15
C GLU A 76 -4.73 -6.55 5.95
N VAL A 77 -4.20 -6.77 4.76
CA VAL A 77 -4.90 -6.53 3.49
C VAL A 77 -4.82 -7.79 2.65
N THR A 78 -5.96 -8.25 2.15
CA THR A 78 -6.02 -9.43 1.30
C THR A 78 -6.24 -9.01 -0.14
N VAL A 79 -5.38 -9.48 -1.06
CA VAL A 79 -5.51 -9.19 -2.49
C VAL A 79 -5.42 -10.45 -3.33
N ALA A 80 -6.10 -10.45 -4.48
CA ALA A 80 -5.91 -11.47 -5.49
C ALA A 80 -4.59 -11.22 -6.24
N PRO A 81 -3.67 -12.19 -6.32
CA PRO A 81 -2.42 -12.04 -7.07
C PRO A 81 -2.72 -11.94 -8.57
N VAL A 82 -1.99 -11.09 -9.29
CA VAL A 82 -2.20 -10.87 -10.73
C VAL A 82 -1.69 -12.07 -11.52
N CYS A 83 -0.51 -12.56 -11.17
CA CYS A 83 0.15 -13.67 -11.83
C CYS A 83 0.37 -14.83 -10.87
N PHE A 84 0.04 -16.03 -11.33
CA PHE A 84 0.06 -17.25 -10.54
C PHE A 84 0.14 -18.48 -11.44
N TYR A 85 0.32 -19.64 -10.83
CA TYR A 85 0.29 -20.92 -11.50
C TYR A 85 -1.13 -21.50 -11.42
N LYS A 86 -1.80 -21.65 -12.56
CA LYS A 86 -3.16 -22.18 -12.63
C LYS A 86 -3.12 -23.70 -12.81
N PRO A 87 -3.94 -24.49 -12.09
CA PRO A 87 -4.01 -25.92 -12.28
C PRO A 87 -4.52 -26.25 -13.69
N GLY A 88 -3.85 -27.21 -14.33
CA GLY A 88 -4.24 -27.81 -15.58
C GLY A 88 -4.50 -29.31 -15.43
N ASP A 89 -4.09 -30.04 -16.46
CA ASP A 89 -4.32 -31.47 -16.61
C ASP A 89 -3.56 -32.29 -15.56
N THR A 90 -4.11 -33.46 -15.23
CA THR A 90 -3.38 -34.48 -14.48
C THR A 90 -2.22 -35.04 -15.31
N GLY A 91 -1.32 -35.79 -14.67
CA GLY A 91 -0.20 -36.43 -15.37
C GLY A 91 -0.68 -37.33 -16.52
N ALA A 92 -1.71 -38.14 -16.27
CA ALA A 92 -2.32 -39.02 -17.26
C ALA A 92 -3.01 -38.26 -18.40
N GLU A 93 -3.80 -37.23 -18.08
CA GLU A 93 -4.46 -36.39 -19.09
C GLU A 93 -3.45 -35.65 -19.97
N ALA A 94 -2.41 -35.05 -19.35
CA ALA A 94 -1.36 -34.33 -20.05
C ALA A 94 -0.57 -35.27 -20.97
N ALA A 95 -0.17 -36.45 -20.50
CA ALA A 95 0.57 -37.42 -21.32
C ALA A 95 -0.28 -37.92 -22.51
N GLN A 96 -1.56 -38.19 -22.30
CA GLN A 96 -2.48 -38.56 -23.38
C GLN A 96 -2.67 -37.42 -24.39
N GLY A 97 -2.84 -36.19 -23.90
CA GLY A 97 -2.94 -34.99 -24.74
C GLY A 97 -1.70 -34.76 -25.60
N ILE A 98 -0.52 -34.81 -24.97
CA ILE A 98 0.77 -34.65 -25.64
C ILE A 98 0.99 -35.75 -26.68
N GLY A 99 0.69 -37.02 -26.36
CA GLY A 99 0.80 -38.13 -27.30
C GLY A 99 -0.02 -37.90 -28.57
N ARG A 100 -1.28 -37.49 -28.43
CA ARG A 100 -2.15 -37.15 -29.58
C ARG A 100 -1.59 -36.01 -30.42
N VAL A 101 -1.00 -34.98 -29.80
CA VAL A 101 -0.37 -33.87 -30.53
C VAL A 101 0.86 -34.35 -31.29
N LYS A 102 1.75 -35.14 -30.68
CA LYS A 102 2.94 -35.68 -31.34
C LYS A 102 2.56 -36.60 -32.51
N GLU A 103 1.57 -37.47 -32.33
CA GLU A 103 1.04 -38.32 -33.43
C GLU A 103 0.48 -37.51 -34.61
N GLN A 104 -0.19 -36.39 -34.32
CA GLN A 104 -0.70 -35.50 -35.36
C GLN A 104 0.45 -34.82 -36.11
N LEU A 105 1.46 -34.32 -35.40
CA LEU A 105 2.65 -33.72 -36.01
C LEU A 105 3.38 -34.74 -36.92
N ASP A 106 3.55 -35.98 -36.47
CA ASP A 106 4.10 -37.07 -37.28
C ASP A 106 3.27 -37.33 -38.56
N SER A 107 1.94 -37.27 -38.45
CA SER A 107 1.02 -37.41 -39.58
C SER A 107 1.20 -36.29 -40.60
N ASP A 108 1.37 -35.06 -40.13
CA ASP A 108 1.51 -33.87 -40.98
C ASP A 108 2.82 -33.92 -41.78
N VAL A 109 3.92 -34.34 -41.15
CA VAL A 109 5.20 -34.57 -41.84
C VAL A 109 5.07 -35.64 -42.93
N LYS A 110 4.35 -36.74 -42.65
CA LYS A 110 4.13 -37.83 -43.62
C LYS A 110 3.30 -37.38 -44.83
N LYS A 111 2.30 -36.52 -44.61
CA LYS A 111 1.37 -36.02 -45.65
C LYS A 111 1.88 -34.78 -46.39
N ALA A 112 2.95 -34.13 -45.88
CA ALA A 112 3.47 -32.91 -46.46
C ALA A 112 3.95 -33.11 -47.92
N PRO A 113 3.49 -32.26 -48.88
CA PRO A 113 4.01 -32.27 -50.24
C PRO A 113 5.53 -32.03 -50.25
N GLY A 114 6.24 -32.63 -51.20
CA GLY A 114 7.72 -32.59 -51.25
C GLY A 114 8.32 -31.17 -51.15
N GLN A 115 7.66 -30.18 -51.76
CA GLN A 115 8.08 -28.77 -51.72
C GLN A 115 7.97 -28.11 -50.33
N TYR A 116 7.10 -28.62 -49.45
CA TYR A 116 6.89 -28.08 -48.10
C TYR A 116 7.44 -28.97 -46.99
N LYS A 117 7.83 -30.21 -47.30
CA LYS A 117 8.24 -31.23 -46.32
C LYS A 117 9.33 -30.74 -45.35
N LYS A 118 10.33 -29.99 -45.84
CA LYS A 118 11.39 -29.41 -44.99
C LYS A 118 10.85 -28.38 -43.98
N ARG A 119 9.88 -27.56 -44.39
CA ARG A 119 9.26 -26.56 -43.50
C ARG A 119 8.40 -27.25 -42.45
N VAL A 120 7.58 -28.23 -42.85
CA VAL A 120 6.73 -28.99 -41.92
C VAL A 120 7.56 -29.78 -40.93
N GLN A 121 8.69 -30.39 -41.37
CA GLN A 121 9.62 -31.05 -40.45
C GLN A 121 10.19 -30.06 -39.43
N LYS A 122 10.59 -28.86 -39.85
CA LYS A 122 11.08 -27.84 -38.94
C LYS A 122 10.01 -27.43 -37.92
N ASP A 123 8.78 -27.18 -38.37
CA ASP A 123 7.66 -26.82 -37.49
C ASP A 123 7.33 -27.96 -36.49
N HIS A 124 7.42 -29.22 -36.94
CA HIS A 124 7.31 -30.42 -36.11
C HIS A 124 8.37 -30.46 -35.00
N ASP A 125 9.64 -30.29 -35.38
CA ASP A 125 10.77 -30.38 -34.44
C ASP A 125 10.70 -29.26 -33.41
N GLU A 126 10.38 -28.03 -33.83
CA GLU A 126 10.18 -26.87 -32.94
C GLU A 126 8.98 -27.07 -31.99
N ALA A 127 7.89 -27.65 -32.47
CA ALA A 127 6.72 -27.93 -31.64
C ALA A 127 7.02 -29.02 -30.59
N THR A 128 7.66 -30.12 -31.00
CA THR A 128 8.06 -31.22 -30.12
C THR A 128 9.03 -30.75 -29.04
N GLN A 129 10.07 -30.00 -29.43
CA GLN A 129 11.02 -29.42 -28.49
C GLN A 129 10.35 -28.47 -27.49
N ARG A 130 9.37 -27.68 -27.93
CA ARG A 130 8.61 -26.79 -27.03
C ARG A 130 7.72 -27.56 -26.07
N ILE A 131 7.10 -28.67 -26.51
CA ILE A 131 6.30 -29.54 -25.65
C ILE A 131 7.19 -30.14 -24.56
N ASP A 132 8.32 -30.74 -24.93
CA ASP A 132 9.24 -31.39 -23.98
C ASP A 132 9.83 -30.38 -23.00
N LYS A 133 10.11 -29.15 -23.45
CA LYS A 133 10.53 -28.06 -22.57
C LYS A 133 9.43 -27.60 -21.61
N ASN A 134 8.18 -27.53 -22.07
CA ASN A 134 7.07 -27.06 -21.25
C ASN A 134 6.52 -28.12 -20.29
N TYR A 135 6.77 -29.40 -20.57
CA TYR A 135 6.33 -30.54 -19.78
C TYR A 135 7.51 -31.51 -19.59
N PRO A 136 8.54 -31.11 -18.83
CA PRO A 136 9.72 -31.95 -18.61
C PRO A 136 9.31 -33.27 -17.96
N ASP A 137 9.85 -34.38 -18.45
CA ASP A 137 9.61 -35.73 -17.90
C ASP A 137 8.12 -36.13 -17.76
N TYR A 138 7.22 -35.56 -18.59
CA TYR A 138 5.78 -35.84 -18.52
C TYR A 138 5.42 -37.32 -18.63
N GLU A 139 6.22 -38.10 -19.34
CA GLU A 139 6.01 -39.54 -19.50
C GLU A 139 6.14 -40.29 -18.17
N SER A 140 6.92 -39.78 -17.22
CA SER A 140 7.03 -40.36 -15.87
C SER A 140 5.74 -40.21 -15.06
N HIS A 141 4.85 -39.30 -15.46
CA HIS A 141 3.58 -39.01 -14.80
C HIS A 141 2.37 -39.56 -15.58
N LYS A 142 2.58 -40.32 -16.65
CA LYS A 142 1.52 -40.76 -17.57
C LYS A 142 0.42 -41.64 -16.95
N ASP A 143 0.69 -42.23 -15.79
CA ASP A 143 -0.26 -43.08 -15.06
C ASP A 143 -0.82 -42.37 -13.79
N ASP A 144 -0.39 -41.12 -13.52
CA ASP A 144 -0.84 -40.35 -12.36
C ASP A 144 -2.13 -39.58 -12.67
N THR A 145 -3.20 -39.96 -11.98
CA THR A 145 -4.56 -39.38 -12.13
C THR A 145 -4.88 -38.32 -11.07
N GLN A 146 -3.95 -38.01 -10.18
CA GLN A 146 -4.17 -37.13 -9.04
C GLN A 146 -3.21 -35.93 -9.01
N GLY A 147 -1.93 -36.14 -9.31
CA GLY A 147 -0.96 -35.06 -9.51
C GLY A 147 -1.29 -34.24 -10.75
N ARG A 148 -0.90 -32.96 -10.76
CA ARG A 148 -1.29 -32.00 -11.80
C ARG A 148 -0.13 -31.17 -12.30
N TRP A 149 -0.22 -30.84 -13.59
CA TRP A 149 0.55 -29.77 -14.18
C TRP A 149 -0.10 -28.43 -13.86
N TYR A 150 0.72 -27.47 -13.44
CA TYR A 150 0.32 -26.09 -13.23
C TYR A 150 1.00 -25.21 -14.26
N GLY A 151 0.23 -24.39 -14.98
CA GLY A 151 0.75 -23.48 -16.00
C GLY A 151 0.76 -22.03 -15.53
N ARG A 152 1.79 -21.27 -15.91
CA ARG A 152 1.84 -19.83 -15.64
C ARG A 152 0.65 -19.11 -16.26
N TYR A 153 0.00 -18.25 -15.47
CA TYR A 153 -1.17 -17.50 -15.88
C TYR A 153 -1.18 -16.12 -15.21
N CYS A 154 -1.58 -15.08 -15.95
CA CYS A 154 -1.79 -13.75 -15.41
C CYS A 154 -3.19 -13.26 -15.77
N ASP A 155 -3.94 -12.83 -14.75
CA ASP A 155 -5.29 -12.29 -14.87
C ASP A 155 -5.25 -10.77 -14.77
N ALA A 156 -5.27 -10.12 -15.93
CA ALA A 156 -5.23 -8.67 -16.03
C ALA A 156 -6.41 -7.96 -15.35
N SER A 157 -7.55 -8.64 -15.16
CA SER A 157 -8.72 -8.04 -14.50
C SER A 157 -8.44 -7.68 -13.04
N ARG A 158 -7.48 -8.35 -12.40
CA ARG A 158 -7.06 -8.15 -10.99
C ARG A 158 -6.30 -6.84 -10.74
N LEU A 159 -5.96 -6.11 -11.80
CA LEU A 159 -5.33 -4.79 -11.74
C LEU A 159 -6.32 -3.61 -11.90
N SER A 160 -7.63 -3.88 -11.89
CA SER A 160 -8.67 -2.84 -12.02
C SER A 160 -8.46 -1.92 -13.24
N PRO A 161 -8.43 -2.46 -14.47
CA PRO A 161 -8.06 -1.71 -15.69
C PRO A 161 -8.88 -0.44 -15.94
N GLY A 162 -10.11 -0.35 -15.42
CA GLY A 162 -10.96 0.82 -15.56
C GLY A 162 -10.59 2.00 -14.66
N THR A 163 -9.85 1.77 -13.57
CA THR A 163 -9.52 2.81 -12.57
C THR A 163 -8.02 2.94 -12.31
N ASN A 164 -7.20 1.99 -12.77
CA ASN A 164 -5.76 2.05 -12.62
C ASN A 164 -5.11 2.85 -13.77
N PRO A 165 -4.63 4.08 -13.53
CA PRO A 165 -4.03 4.90 -14.58
C PRO A 165 -2.72 4.31 -15.14
N THR A 166 -2.03 3.46 -14.37
CA THR A 166 -0.79 2.78 -14.77
C THR A 166 -1.01 1.32 -15.15
N PHE A 167 -2.25 0.92 -15.48
CA PHE A 167 -2.63 -0.47 -15.72
C PHE A 167 -1.70 -1.25 -16.66
N LYS A 168 -1.37 -0.69 -17.84
CA LYS A 168 -0.54 -1.38 -18.84
C LYS A 168 0.88 -1.62 -18.32
N GLU A 169 1.45 -0.61 -17.66
CA GLU A 169 2.81 -0.67 -17.11
C GLU A 169 2.87 -1.62 -15.92
N ASP A 170 1.84 -1.60 -15.06
CA ASP A 170 1.73 -2.51 -13.91
C ASP A 170 1.61 -3.96 -14.37
N LEU A 171 0.74 -4.24 -15.35
CA LEU A 171 0.58 -5.60 -15.88
C LEU A 171 1.87 -6.12 -16.52
N GLU A 172 2.57 -5.28 -17.29
CA GLU A 172 3.83 -5.67 -17.92
C GLU A 172 4.90 -5.99 -16.87
N LYS A 173 5.03 -5.14 -15.84
CA LYS A 173 5.99 -5.34 -14.76
C LYS A 173 5.69 -6.58 -13.94
N GLU A 174 4.44 -6.78 -13.54
CA GLU A 174 4.01 -7.99 -12.79
C GLU A 174 4.31 -9.26 -13.59
N ARG A 175 3.91 -9.28 -14.88
CA ARG A 175 4.14 -10.44 -15.74
C ARG A 175 5.63 -10.70 -15.94
N LYS A 176 6.42 -9.66 -16.21
CA LYS A 176 7.87 -9.78 -16.39
C LYS A 176 8.51 -10.36 -15.14
N ALA A 177 8.24 -9.77 -13.97
CA ALA A 177 8.85 -10.20 -12.72
C ALA A 177 8.43 -11.64 -12.36
N PHE A 178 7.16 -11.98 -12.55
CA PHE A 178 6.69 -13.36 -12.36
C PHE A 178 7.39 -14.35 -13.30
N TYR A 179 7.52 -14.04 -14.60
CA TYR A 179 8.10 -14.95 -15.59
C TYR A 179 9.62 -15.08 -15.48
N GLU A 180 10.32 -14.01 -15.06
CA GLU A 180 11.77 -14.06 -14.79
C GLU A 180 12.05 -14.89 -13.54
N ALA A 181 11.23 -14.73 -12.49
CA ALA A 181 11.39 -15.47 -11.25
C ALA A 181 10.85 -16.91 -11.32
N ASN A 182 10.10 -17.25 -12.38
CA ASN A 182 9.52 -18.57 -12.63
C ASN A 182 9.69 -18.91 -14.13
N PRO A 183 10.87 -19.39 -14.56
CA PRO A 183 11.19 -19.55 -15.98
C PRO A 183 10.41 -20.67 -16.66
N ASP A 184 10.02 -21.70 -15.90
CA ASP A 184 9.30 -22.86 -16.42
C ASP A 184 7.87 -22.50 -16.81
N GLN A 185 7.42 -22.98 -17.96
CA GLN A 185 6.06 -22.68 -18.43
C GLN A 185 5.02 -23.43 -17.60
N ASN A 186 5.29 -24.70 -17.33
CA ASN A 186 4.49 -25.53 -16.45
C ASN A 186 5.39 -26.24 -15.44
N ILE A 187 4.82 -26.51 -14.27
CA ILE A 187 5.46 -27.27 -13.21
C ILE A 187 4.57 -28.42 -12.77
N TRP A 188 5.20 -29.54 -12.44
CA TRP A 188 4.50 -30.71 -11.92
C TRP A 188 4.33 -30.60 -10.40
N VAL A 189 3.12 -30.85 -9.91
CA VAL A 189 2.82 -30.89 -8.48
C VAL A 189 2.13 -32.22 -8.16
N PRO A 190 2.77 -33.09 -7.36
CA PRO A 190 2.17 -34.35 -6.90
C PRO A 190 0.88 -34.12 -6.11
N ALA A 191 0.01 -35.13 -6.09
CA ALA A 191 -1.21 -35.08 -5.30
C ALA A 191 -0.89 -34.87 -3.80
N GLY A 192 -1.69 -34.02 -3.13
CA GLY A 192 -1.52 -33.71 -1.72
C GLY A 192 -0.37 -32.75 -1.38
N GLN A 193 0.45 -32.36 -2.36
CA GLN A 193 1.38 -31.25 -2.20
C GLN A 193 0.65 -29.91 -2.32
N GLN A 194 1.21 -28.87 -1.69
CA GLN A 194 0.65 -27.53 -1.77
C GLN A 194 0.77 -27.01 -3.20
N ALA A 195 -0.27 -26.31 -3.67
CA ALA A 195 -0.21 -25.63 -4.95
C ALA A 195 0.91 -24.59 -4.96
N PRO A 196 1.46 -24.26 -6.15
CA PRO A 196 2.55 -23.30 -6.25
C PRO A 196 2.14 -21.95 -5.67
N ARG A 197 3.08 -21.30 -4.98
CA ARG A 197 2.82 -20.02 -4.32
C ARG A 197 2.57 -18.92 -5.36
N PRO A 198 1.51 -18.11 -5.22
CA PRO A 198 1.29 -17.00 -6.13
C PRO A 198 2.30 -15.88 -5.90
N TYR A 199 2.55 -15.08 -6.94
CA TYR A 199 3.53 -13.99 -6.92
C TYR A 199 2.86 -12.63 -6.64
N ILE A 200 3.52 -11.81 -5.83
CA ILE A 200 3.25 -10.37 -5.73
C ILE A 200 4.56 -9.60 -5.84
N SER A 201 4.62 -8.61 -6.74
CA SER A 201 5.79 -7.73 -6.80
C SER A 201 5.84 -6.78 -5.61
N GLY A 202 7.04 -6.31 -5.28
CA GLY A 202 7.27 -5.24 -4.33
C GLY A 202 6.56 -3.95 -4.71
N THR A 203 6.38 -3.69 -6.02
CA THR A 203 5.62 -2.52 -6.52
C THR A 203 4.15 -2.61 -6.11
N ARG A 204 3.51 -3.75 -6.35
CA ARG A 204 2.10 -3.96 -5.99
C ARG A 204 1.91 -3.99 -4.49
N LEU A 205 2.84 -4.63 -3.77
CA LEU A 205 2.87 -4.64 -2.32
C LEU A 205 2.91 -3.22 -1.74
N ALA A 206 3.76 -2.35 -2.29
CA ALA A 206 3.86 -0.95 -1.89
C ALA A 206 2.58 -0.15 -2.19
N LYS A 207 2.00 -0.32 -3.38
CA LYS A 207 0.75 0.36 -3.77
C LYS A 207 -0.42 -0.01 -2.87
N VAL A 208 -0.64 -1.31 -2.66
CA VAL A 208 -1.73 -1.82 -1.81
C VAL A 208 -1.56 -1.35 -0.37
N ALA A 209 -0.33 -1.38 0.15
CA ALA A 209 -0.06 -0.91 1.50
C ALA A 209 -0.27 0.60 1.64
N TRP A 210 0.16 1.40 0.66
CA TRP A 210 -0.01 2.84 0.69
C TRP A 210 -1.48 3.27 0.60
N GLU A 211 -2.32 2.54 -0.14
CA GLU A 211 -3.77 2.72 -0.14
C GLU A 211 -4.40 2.42 1.23
N ALA A 212 -3.80 1.52 2.02
CA ALA A 212 -4.27 1.17 3.36
C ALA A 212 -3.74 2.10 4.47
N VAL A 213 -2.67 2.86 4.21
CA VAL A 213 -2.09 3.81 5.19
C VAL A 213 -3.09 4.91 5.51
N LYS A 214 -3.35 5.11 6.80
CA LYS A 214 -4.18 6.20 7.32
C LYS A 214 -3.31 7.26 7.96
N ILE A 215 -3.30 8.45 7.38
CA ILE A 215 -2.59 9.61 7.93
C ILE A 215 -3.60 10.51 8.65
N PRO A 216 -3.43 10.77 9.97
CA PRO A 216 -4.30 11.67 10.72
C PRO A 216 -4.39 13.07 10.09
N ALA A 217 -5.53 13.73 10.26
CA ALA A 217 -5.71 15.12 9.84
C ALA A 217 -4.77 16.04 10.65
N PRO A 218 -4.22 17.09 10.02
CA PRO A 218 -3.28 17.99 10.70
C PRO A 218 -4.01 18.83 11.76
N THR A 219 -3.32 19.14 12.84
CA THR A 219 -3.78 20.03 13.90
C THR A 219 -2.75 21.13 14.13
N VAL A 220 -3.24 22.34 14.30
CA VAL A 220 -2.39 23.53 14.48
C VAL A 220 -2.81 24.31 15.71
N GLU A 221 -1.88 25.06 16.24
CA GLU A 221 -2.11 26.11 17.23
C GLU A 221 -1.72 27.47 16.65
N THR A 222 -2.30 28.52 17.23
CA THR A 222 -2.14 29.89 16.75
C THR A 222 -1.86 30.89 17.86
N ASN A 223 -1.19 31.98 17.50
CA ASN A 223 -0.97 33.14 18.37
C ASN A 223 -0.95 34.42 17.52
N PRO A 224 -1.57 35.55 17.92
CA PRO A 224 -2.17 35.83 19.22
C PRO A 224 -3.58 35.24 19.41
N LYS A 225 -3.97 35.07 20.67
CA LYS A 225 -5.35 34.75 21.10
C LYS A 225 -5.86 35.84 22.05
N VAL A 226 -6.44 36.89 21.49
CA VAL A 226 -6.87 38.10 22.22
C VAL A 226 -8.32 38.00 22.68
N GLY A 227 -8.57 38.40 23.92
CA GLY A 227 -9.92 38.47 24.50
C GLY A 227 -10.57 37.10 24.74
N PRO A 228 -11.83 37.07 25.18
CA PRO A 228 -12.51 35.84 25.60
C PRO A 228 -12.78 34.86 24.45
N GLN A 229 -12.76 35.34 23.20
CA GLN A 229 -12.93 34.50 22.01
C GLN A 229 -11.60 33.99 21.44
N GLY A 230 -10.45 34.43 21.99
CA GLY A 230 -9.14 34.04 21.48
C GLY A 230 -8.88 34.52 20.05
N ALA A 231 -9.27 35.75 19.74
CA ALA A 231 -9.20 36.30 18.39
C ALA A 231 -7.77 36.65 17.98
N THR A 232 -7.46 36.44 16.70
CA THR A 232 -6.36 37.16 16.06
C THR A 232 -6.83 38.55 15.59
N LEU A 233 -5.91 39.41 15.18
CA LEU A 233 -6.17 40.79 14.84
C LEU A 233 -5.96 41.08 13.35
N VAL A 234 -6.84 41.90 12.78
CA VAL A 234 -6.70 42.43 11.42
C VAL A 234 -5.37 43.18 11.28
N GLY A 235 -4.67 42.94 10.17
CA GLY A 235 -3.40 43.60 9.86
C GLY A 235 -2.19 43.08 10.66
N MET A 236 -2.38 42.09 11.54
CA MET A 236 -1.31 41.45 12.28
C MET A 236 -1.05 40.03 11.78
N ASP A 237 0.22 39.63 11.78
CA ASP A 237 0.60 38.25 11.48
C ASP A 237 0.16 37.33 12.62
N THR A 238 -0.70 36.36 12.29
CA THR A 238 -1.03 35.26 13.18
C THR A 238 0.01 34.17 13.00
N TRP A 239 0.80 33.89 14.03
CA TRP A 239 1.73 32.78 14.09
C TRP A 239 0.94 31.46 14.08
N VAL A 240 1.34 30.50 13.24
CA VAL A 240 0.73 29.17 13.16
C VAL A 240 1.81 28.10 13.26
N TRP A 241 1.57 27.04 14.02
CA TRP A 241 2.45 25.88 14.06
C TRP A 241 1.67 24.58 14.22
N ALA A 242 2.22 23.49 13.70
CA ALA A 242 1.67 22.16 13.85
C ALA A 242 1.87 21.64 15.27
N THR A 243 0.86 20.95 15.80
CA THR A 243 0.96 20.29 17.11
C THR A 243 1.37 18.82 16.97
N GLY A 244 1.62 18.16 18.11
CA GLY A 244 2.11 16.78 18.22
C GLY A 244 1.23 15.69 17.62
N ASN A 245 0.07 16.03 17.07
CA ASN A 245 -0.77 15.09 16.33
C ASN A 245 -0.59 15.20 14.81
N THR A 246 0.15 16.20 14.32
CA THR A 246 0.39 16.39 12.87
C THR A 246 1.61 15.61 12.44
N PRO A 247 1.46 14.60 11.56
CA PRO A 247 2.59 13.88 11.02
C PRO A 247 3.49 14.77 10.13
N THR A 248 4.79 14.59 10.24
CA THR A 248 5.80 15.18 9.37
C THR A 248 6.36 14.15 8.39
N SER A 249 6.39 12.89 8.80
CA SER A 249 6.74 11.74 7.97
C SER A 249 5.92 10.51 8.34
N VAL A 250 5.84 9.59 7.38
CA VAL A 250 5.19 8.28 7.53
C VAL A 250 6.13 7.23 6.97
N THR A 251 6.33 6.16 7.72
CA THR A 251 6.99 4.95 7.24
C THR A 251 5.96 3.83 7.27
N ALA A 252 5.92 3.01 6.22
CA ALA A 252 5.14 1.79 6.24
C ALA A 252 5.95 0.61 5.70
N LYS A 253 5.76 -0.56 6.27
CA LYS A 253 6.38 -1.80 5.85
C LYS A 253 5.28 -2.80 5.52
N ALA A 254 5.31 -3.30 4.30
CA ALA A 254 4.37 -4.28 3.80
C ALA A 254 5.09 -5.59 3.53
N THR A 255 4.55 -6.70 4.00
CA THR A 255 5.19 -8.02 3.89
C THR A 255 4.19 -9.04 3.36
N ALA A 256 4.62 -9.83 2.38
CA ALA A 256 3.92 -11.01 1.88
C ALA A 256 4.96 -12.08 1.53
N GLY A 257 5.01 -13.14 2.33
CA GLY A 257 6.00 -14.21 2.16
C GLY A 257 7.42 -13.68 2.28
N SER A 258 8.25 -13.90 1.26
CA SER A 258 9.63 -13.37 1.19
C SER A 258 9.74 -11.96 0.62
N THR A 259 8.65 -11.42 0.05
CA THR A 259 8.63 -10.07 -0.52
C THR A 259 8.27 -9.06 0.57
N THR A 260 9.11 -8.04 0.72
CA THR A 260 8.86 -6.90 1.62
C THR A 260 9.02 -5.61 0.85
N ALA A 261 8.11 -4.65 1.05
CA ALA A 261 8.21 -3.29 0.55
C ALA A 261 8.26 -2.31 1.73
N THR A 262 9.24 -1.41 1.72
CA THR A 262 9.37 -0.30 2.68
C THR A 262 8.98 0.98 1.98
N ILE A 263 7.97 1.66 2.50
CA ILE A 263 7.44 2.93 2.02
C ILE A 263 7.89 4.03 2.97
N THR A 264 8.36 5.12 2.41
CA THR A 264 8.71 6.34 3.15
C THR A 264 7.98 7.51 2.51
N ALA A 265 7.29 8.28 3.33
CA ALA A 265 6.63 9.50 2.91
C ALA A 265 7.03 10.67 3.80
N GLY A 266 7.26 11.82 3.19
CA GLY A 266 7.63 13.05 3.90
C GLY A 266 6.83 14.23 3.38
N SER A 267 6.68 15.24 4.23
CA SER A 267 6.04 16.50 3.87
C SER A 267 6.98 17.69 4.08
N SER A 268 6.80 18.72 3.26
CA SER A 268 7.56 19.97 3.34
C SER A 268 6.98 20.98 4.34
N GLY A 269 5.77 20.76 4.87
CA GLY A 269 5.17 21.66 5.85
C GLY A 269 3.68 21.94 5.68
N LEU A 270 3.22 22.97 6.39
CA LEU A 270 1.83 23.44 6.37
C LEU A 270 1.53 24.26 5.11
N GLN A 271 0.35 24.03 4.54
CA GLN A 271 -0.25 24.89 3.53
C GLN A 271 -1.56 25.45 4.09
N LEU A 272 -1.62 26.76 4.28
CA LEU A 272 -2.74 27.44 4.91
C LEU A 272 -3.52 28.26 3.91
N SER A 273 -4.85 28.31 4.07
CA SER A 273 -5.72 29.18 3.28
C SER A 273 -6.95 29.56 4.09
N ALA A 274 -7.36 30.82 4.03
CA ALA A 274 -8.56 31.32 4.68
C ALA A 274 -9.13 32.52 3.88
N PRO A 275 -10.45 32.77 3.93
CA PRO A 275 -11.01 34.04 3.47
C PRO A 275 -10.31 35.25 4.11
N ASP A 276 -10.01 36.26 3.28
CA ASP A 276 -9.28 37.48 3.64
C ASP A 276 -7.88 37.27 4.24
N GLY A 277 -7.39 36.03 4.22
CA GLY A 277 -6.12 35.61 4.80
C GLY A 277 -5.02 35.46 3.76
N LYS A 278 -3.82 35.95 4.07
CA LYS A 278 -2.60 35.71 3.29
C LYS A 278 -1.62 34.93 4.15
N ALA A 279 -1.38 33.67 3.77
CA ALA A 279 -0.46 32.80 4.48
C ALA A 279 0.95 32.80 3.87
N SER A 280 1.95 32.60 4.73
CA SER A 280 3.35 32.37 4.35
C SER A 280 3.94 31.35 5.30
N CYS A 281 4.19 30.13 4.82
CA CYS A 281 4.69 29.03 5.65
C CYS A 281 5.87 28.31 5.00
N THR A 282 6.90 28.11 5.82
CA THR A 282 8.05 27.25 5.56
C THR A 282 8.09 26.20 6.67
N GLY A 283 8.01 24.92 6.30
CA GLY A 283 7.95 23.85 7.29
C GLY A 283 6.65 23.81 8.09
N PHE A 284 6.72 23.27 9.30
CA PHE A 284 5.57 23.02 10.17
C PHE A 284 5.28 24.15 11.17
N GLY A 285 5.96 25.29 11.05
CA GLY A 285 5.93 26.33 12.08
C GLY A 285 6.81 26.00 13.29
N ILE A 286 6.94 26.95 14.21
CA ILE A 286 7.60 26.78 15.51
C ILE A 286 6.61 27.17 16.59
N ALA A 287 6.50 26.36 17.63
CA ALA A 287 5.59 26.61 18.74
C ALA A 287 5.92 27.94 19.43
N TRP A 288 4.93 28.83 19.53
CA TRP A 288 5.11 30.12 20.16
C TRP A 288 5.34 30.01 21.67
N HIS A 289 6.23 30.85 22.19
CA HIS A 289 6.32 31.12 23.63
C HIS A 289 6.66 32.60 23.86
N SER A 290 6.39 33.06 25.08
CA SER A 290 6.73 34.43 25.49
C SER A 290 8.22 34.72 25.30
N GLY A 291 8.54 35.94 24.86
CA GLY A 291 9.91 36.40 24.60
C GLY A 291 10.45 36.10 23.21
N MET A 292 9.71 35.40 22.35
CA MET A 292 10.11 35.25 20.94
C MET A 292 9.98 36.58 20.17
N PRO A 293 10.94 36.92 19.28
CA PRO A 293 10.87 38.12 18.45
C PRO A 293 9.68 38.11 17.51
N GLU A 294 9.09 39.29 17.28
CA GLU A 294 8.09 39.47 16.24
C GLU A 294 8.68 39.13 14.85
N GLY A 295 7.91 38.46 14.00
CA GLY A 295 8.36 38.04 12.68
C GLY A 295 9.33 36.85 12.64
N SER A 296 9.69 36.25 13.78
CA SER A 296 10.59 35.08 13.81
C SER A 296 9.90 33.75 13.46
N SER A 297 8.58 33.77 13.31
CA SER A 297 7.82 32.60 12.85
C SER A 297 8.17 32.22 11.42
N PRO A 298 8.42 30.93 11.12
CA PRO A 298 8.50 30.46 9.75
C PRO A 298 7.11 30.19 9.13
N CYS A 299 6.00 30.33 9.88
CA CYS A 299 4.65 30.13 9.38
C CYS A 299 3.65 31.12 10.00
N THR A 300 3.12 32.03 9.17
CA THR A 300 2.15 33.05 9.57
C THR A 300 0.97 33.13 8.61
N ILE A 301 -0.14 33.70 9.09
CA ILE A 301 -1.27 34.15 8.27
C ILE A 301 -1.76 35.51 8.77
N SER A 302 -1.86 36.49 7.87
CA SER A 302 -2.43 37.82 8.17
C SER A 302 -3.78 38.00 7.50
N PHE A 303 -4.68 38.74 8.17
CA PHE A 303 -6.04 38.99 7.69
C PHE A 303 -6.26 40.46 7.38
N ASN A 304 -6.88 40.76 6.25
CA ASN A 304 -7.17 42.14 5.84
C ASN A 304 -8.52 42.66 6.33
N ARG A 305 -9.37 41.79 6.88
CA ARG A 305 -10.73 42.14 7.31
C ARG A 305 -11.16 41.31 8.51
N SER A 306 -11.98 41.89 9.38
CA SER A 306 -12.59 41.16 10.50
C SER A 306 -13.53 40.06 9.99
N SER A 307 -13.58 38.94 10.71
CA SER A 307 -14.49 37.83 10.46
C SER A 307 -15.97 38.13 10.79
N ALA A 308 -16.29 39.33 11.30
CA ALA A 308 -17.67 39.74 11.58
C ALA A 308 -18.61 39.56 10.38
N HIS A 309 -18.14 39.86 9.16
CA HIS A 309 -18.92 39.69 7.93
C HIS A 309 -19.12 38.22 7.51
N LEU A 310 -18.42 37.28 8.15
CA LEU A 310 -18.53 35.83 7.96
C LEU A 310 -19.29 35.16 9.13
N GLY A 311 -19.96 35.94 9.99
CA GLY A 311 -20.68 35.41 11.15
C GLY A 311 -19.81 35.24 12.40
N GLY A 312 -18.64 35.89 12.46
CA GLY A 312 -17.81 35.98 13.66
C GLY A 312 -16.50 35.19 13.60
N THR A 313 -16.36 34.21 12.69
CA THR A 313 -15.12 33.45 12.50
C THR A 313 -14.80 33.24 11.01
N THR A 314 -13.52 33.16 10.67
CA THR A 314 -13.04 32.78 9.33
C THR A 314 -12.57 31.31 9.34
N PRO A 315 -12.97 30.47 8.36
CA PRO A 315 -12.49 29.10 8.27
C PRO A 315 -11.04 29.06 7.75
N LEU A 316 -10.11 28.69 8.62
CA LEU A 316 -8.73 28.39 8.25
C LEU A 316 -8.62 26.94 7.80
N THR A 317 -8.37 26.73 6.51
CA THR A 317 -8.03 25.42 5.93
C THR A 317 -6.55 25.13 6.11
N ILE A 318 -6.23 23.98 6.68
CA ILE A 318 -4.87 23.48 6.86
C ILE A 318 -4.69 22.24 6.01
N LYS A 319 -3.65 22.23 5.16
CA LYS A 319 -3.28 21.07 4.35
C LYS A 319 -1.84 20.66 4.63
N VAL A 320 -1.61 19.35 4.57
CA VAL A 320 -0.27 18.74 4.59
C VAL A 320 -0.22 17.68 3.50
N ALA A 321 0.68 17.87 2.54
CA ALA A 321 0.89 16.96 1.41
C ALA A 321 2.12 16.08 1.67
N TYR A 322 1.96 14.76 1.52
CA TYR A 322 3.00 13.76 1.73
C TYR A 322 3.41 13.16 0.39
N SER A 323 4.68 13.36 0.03
CA SER A 323 5.30 12.71 -1.12
C SER A 323 5.87 11.38 -0.67
N ALA A 324 5.50 10.29 -1.35
CA ALA A 324 5.84 8.93 -0.96
C ALA A 324 6.70 8.22 -2.01
N SER A 325 7.64 7.42 -1.53
CA SER A 325 8.44 6.50 -2.31
C SER A 325 8.57 5.16 -1.60
N TYR A 326 9.00 4.13 -2.33
CA TYR A 326 9.24 2.81 -1.76
C TYR A 326 10.49 2.14 -2.31
N THR A 327 10.99 1.19 -1.54
CA THR A 327 11.98 0.19 -1.95
C THR A 327 11.50 -1.19 -1.55
N ALA A 328 11.84 -2.22 -2.33
CA ALA A 328 11.41 -3.59 -2.06
C ALA A 328 12.55 -4.61 -2.17
N THR A 329 12.38 -5.76 -1.52
CA THR A 329 13.40 -6.82 -1.47
C THR A 329 13.65 -7.50 -2.80
N ASP A 330 12.73 -7.36 -3.75
CA ASP A 330 12.89 -7.81 -5.14
C ASP A 330 13.67 -6.80 -6.02
N GLY A 331 14.20 -5.73 -5.42
CA GLY A 331 14.95 -4.68 -6.11
C GLY A 331 14.08 -3.59 -6.75
N ASN A 332 12.76 -3.73 -6.73
CA ASN A 332 11.87 -2.68 -7.24
C ASN A 332 11.89 -1.44 -6.33
N THR A 333 11.85 -0.28 -6.96
CA THR A 333 11.76 1.02 -6.28
C THR A 333 10.87 1.96 -7.09
N GLY A 334 10.33 3.01 -6.46
CA GLY A 334 9.55 4.01 -7.17
C GLY A 334 8.87 5.03 -6.28
N THR A 335 8.06 5.88 -6.90
CA THR A 335 7.19 6.84 -6.22
C THR A 335 5.76 6.33 -6.14
N LEU A 336 5.01 6.85 -5.17
CA LEU A 336 3.60 6.54 -4.95
C LEU A 336 2.76 7.83 -5.03
N PRO A 337 1.44 7.72 -5.29
CA PRO A 337 0.56 8.88 -5.30
C PRO A 337 0.65 9.66 -3.99
N ALA A 338 0.77 10.99 -4.08
CA ALA A 338 0.84 11.84 -2.90
C ALA A 338 -0.50 11.81 -2.14
N ILE A 339 -0.43 11.72 -0.81
CA ILE A 339 -1.61 11.85 0.06
C ILE A 339 -1.64 13.27 0.60
N THR A 340 -2.79 13.95 0.52
CA THR A 340 -3.00 15.24 1.17
C THR A 340 -4.02 15.08 2.28
N THR A 341 -3.62 15.42 3.51
CA THR A 341 -4.52 15.50 4.65
C THR A 341 -5.01 16.94 4.81
N THR A 342 -6.24 17.12 5.27
CA THR A 342 -6.85 18.45 5.42
C THR A 342 -7.64 18.52 6.72
N SER A 343 -7.59 19.67 7.38
CA SER A 343 -8.47 20.02 8.48
C SER A 343 -8.90 21.48 8.36
N THR A 344 -9.88 21.87 9.17
CA THR A 344 -10.36 23.26 9.21
C THR A 344 -10.54 23.68 10.66
N VAL A 345 -10.03 24.86 10.98
CA VAL A 345 -10.22 25.51 12.29
C VAL A 345 -10.88 26.86 12.07
N ASN A 346 -11.91 27.18 12.84
CA ASN A 346 -12.57 28.48 12.76
C ASN A 346 -11.85 29.47 13.67
N LEU A 347 -11.28 30.52 13.07
CA LEU A 347 -10.55 31.56 13.78
C LEU A 347 -11.38 32.84 13.90
N PRO A 348 -11.60 33.39 15.11
CA PRO A 348 -12.12 34.73 15.24
C PRO A 348 -11.04 35.75 14.84
N VAL A 349 -11.41 36.72 14.00
CA VAL A 349 -10.55 37.81 13.55
C VAL A 349 -11.21 39.13 13.95
N ALA A 350 -10.63 39.80 14.93
CA ALA A 350 -11.11 41.06 15.45
C ALA A 350 -10.37 42.25 14.82
N GLU A 351 -11.07 43.36 14.67
CA GLU A 351 -10.47 44.64 14.30
C GLU A 351 -10.37 45.50 15.56
N VAL A 352 -9.21 46.10 15.81
CA VAL A 352 -9.02 47.04 16.92
C VAL A 352 -9.28 48.45 16.41
N GLN A 353 -10.26 49.12 17.02
CA GLN A 353 -10.52 50.54 16.78
C GLN A 353 -10.14 51.34 18.02
N THR A 354 -9.34 52.38 17.83
CA THR A 354 -9.00 53.32 18.89
C THR A 354 -10.03 54.44 18.94
N LEU A 355 -10.71 54.58 20.09
CA LEU A 355 -11.60 55.71 20.33
C LEU A 355 -10.82 56.85 20.96
N THR A 356 -10.55 57.91 20.19
CA THR A 356 -9.98 59.15 20.72
C THR A 356 -11.10 60.01 21.30
N THR A 357 -11.33 59.91 22.61
CA THR A 357 -12.26 60.82 23.29
C THR A 357 -11.55 62.14 23.57
N ASN A 358 -11.88 63.20 22.82
CA ASN A 358 -11.49 64.56 23.17
C ASN A 358 -12.21 64.95 24.47
N GLY A 359 -11.51 64.85 25.59
CA GLY A 359 -12.02 65.28 26.90
C GLY A 359 -12.22 66.80 26.94
N LYS A 360 -13.39 67.27 26.50
CA LYS A 360 -14.13 68.45 27.00
C LYS A 360 -15.34 68.74 26.10
N ASN A 361 -16.53 68.36 26.55
CA ASN A 361 -17.64 69.31 26.66
C ASN A 361 -18.67 68.81 27.68
N PRO A 362 -18.68 69.31 28.93
CA PRO A 362 -19.81 69.11 29.81
C PRO A 362 -20.89 70.08 29.35
N ARG A 363 -21.91 69.60 28.63
CA ARG A 363 -23.19 70.32 28.65
C ARG A 363 -24.02 69.73 29.77
N GLN A 364 -24.03 70.48 30.86
CA GLN A 364 -25.10 70.44 31.85
C GLN A 364 -26.42 70.86 31.17
N ASN A 365 -27.47 70.13 31.52
CA ASN A 365 -28.90 70.35 31.25
C ASN A 365 -29.40 69.97 29.85
#